data_AF-A0A1H6YYB2-F1
#
_entry.id   AF-A0A1H6YYB2-F1
#
_cell.length_a   1.000
_cell.length_b   1.000
_cell.length_c   1.000
_cell.angle_alpha   90.00
_cell.angle_beta   90.00
_cell.angle_gamma   90.00
#
_symmetry.space_group_name_H-M   'P 1'
#
loop_
_entity.id
_entity.type
_entity.pdbx_description
1 polymer ?
#
loop_
_entity_poly.entity_id
_entity_poly.type
_entity_poly.pdbx_seq_one_letter_code
_entity_poly.pdbx_strand_id
1 'polypeptide(L)'
;MLEEEYREKLISAGFTNIEIVRTRTYEFSQEQADVLLSELSEPERKSLSGSLVSAFIRAKKPTDKLVVDTDYTIRTARESDLSAIDKLLSDSGLTNVGVRENLSNFLVAECEDIVGVIGIEFAGHGVMLRSMAISQELRKRGIGAALFNRCLEIARAAGSKDAYLLTNTAEKFVVRWGFHKIQRSEIPNELIQSSMLNNFCPTSSSCMKLEL
;
A
#
# COMPACT_ATOMS: atom_id res chain seq x y z
N MET A 1 -25.24 10.95 6.34
CA MET A 1 -24.17 11.27 5.37
C MET A 1 -24.84 11.79 4.11
N LEU A 2 -24.52 13.00 3.66
CA LEU A 2 -25.07 13.50 2.39
C LEU A 2 -24.41 12.74 1.23
N GLU A 3 -25.16 12.55 0.14
CA GLU A 3 -24.69 11.86 -1.07
C GLU A 3 -23.39 12.48 -1.61
N GLU A 4 -23.24 13.79 -1.46
CA GLU A 4 -22.04 14.54 -1.85
C GLU A 4 -20.81 14.16 -1.02
N GLU A 5 -20.96 14.00 0.30
CA GLU A 5 -19.87 13.57 1.19
C GLU A 5 -19.37 12.15 0.81
N TYR A 6 -20.29 11.27 0.40
CA TYR A 6 -19.92 9.93 -0.09
C TYR A 6 -19.20 10.00 -1.43
N ARG A 7 -19.66 10.87 -2.34
CA ARG A 7 -19.02 11.11 -3.63
C ARG A 7 -17.60 11.65 -3.45
N GLU A 8 -17.39 12.62 -2.57
CA GLU A 8 -16.06 13.16 -2.25
C GLU A 8 -15.11 12.07 -1.72
N LYS A 9 -15.59 11.20 -0.82
CA LYS A 9 -14.80 10.06 -0.33
C LYS A 9 -14.39 9.10 -1.46
N LEU A 10 -15.29 8.84 -2.41
CA LEU A 10 -14.98 8.00 -3.57
C LEU A 10 -13.99 8.67 -4.52
N ILE A 11 -14.12 9.98 -4.76
CA ILE A 11 -13.17 10.76 -5.56
C ILE A 11 -11.78 10.72 -4.91
N SER A 12 -11.69 10.99 -3.62
CA SER A 12 -10.43 10.93 -2.86
C SER A 12 -9.83 9.52 -2.79
N ALA A 13 -10.64 8.46 -2.94
CA ALA A 13 -10.13 7.09 -3.09
C ALA A 13 -9.65 6.74 -4.52
N GLY A 14 -9.71 7.72 -5.44
CA GLY A 14 -9.29 7.63 -6.83
C GLY A 14 -10.33 6.99 -7.76
N PHE A 15 -11.62 7.03 -7.41
CA PHE A 15 -12.68 6.57 -8.29
C PHE A 15 -13.16 7.68 -9.24
N THR A 16 -13.48 7.27 -10.47
CA THR A 16 -14.03 8.09 -11.54
C THR A 16 -15.36 7.50 -11.99
N ASN A 17 -16.13 8.22 -12.82
CA ASN A 17 -17.45 7.76 -13.29
C ASN A 17 -18.37 7.31 -12.14
N ILE A 18 -18.41 8.10 -11.05
CA ILE A 18 -19.15 7.76 -9.84
C ILE A 18 -20.64 8.06 -10.08
N GLU A 19 -21.44 7.01 -9.99
CA GLU A 19 -22.89 7.05 -10.03
C GLU A 19 -23.43 6.40 -8.75
N ILE A 20 -24.25 7.14 -8.01
CA ILE A 20 -24.94 6.65 -6.82
C ILE A 20 -26.42 6.55 -7.19
N VAL A 21 -26.92 5.32 -7.33
CA VAL A 21 -28.31 5.06 -7.68
C VAL A 21 -29.04 4.63 -6.42
N ARG A 22 -29.87 5.52 -5.86
CA ARG A 22 -30.74 5.18 -4.74
C ARG A 22 -31.74 4.12 -5.20
N THR A 23 -31.80 3.01 -4.49
CA THR A 23 -32.69 1.90 -4.81
C THR A 23 -33.94 1.94 -3.94
N ARG A 24 -33.80 2.25 -2.65
CA ARG A 24 -34.89 2.31 -1.68
C ARG A 24 -34.56 3.27 -0.55
N THR A 25 -35.59 3.96 -0.05
CA THR A 25 -35.53 4.70 1.22
C THR A 25 -36.40 3.96 2.22
N TYR A 26 -35.84 3.71 3.40
CA TYR A 26 -36.54 3.12 4.53
C TYR A 26 -36.71 4.21 5.58
N GLU A 27 -37.94 4.46 5.99
CA GLU A 27 -38.25 5.35 7.11
C GLU A 27 -38.55 4.50 8.34
N PHE A 28 -38.12 4.96 9.51
CA PHE A 28 -38.32 4.26 10.77
C PHE A 28 -38.45 5.23 11.94
N SER A 29 -39.20 4.82 12.96
CA SER A 29 -39.28 5.54 14.23
C SER A 29 -37.98 5.42 15.03
N GLN A 30 -37.83 6.25 16.07
CA GLN A 30 -36.71 6.16 17.02
C GLN A 30 -36.64 4.76 17.67
N GLU A 31 -37.77 4.22 18.11
CA GLU A 31 -37.84 2.87 18.69
C GLU A 31 -37.40 1.79 17.71
N GLN A 32 -37.75 1.92 16.43
CA GLN A 32 -37.30 1.00 15.39
C GLN A 32 -35.81 1.16 15.08
N ALA A 33 -35.27 2.39 15.12
CA ALA A 33 -33.84 2.66 14.97
C ALA A 33 -33.03 2.00 16.08
N ASP A 34 -33.52 2.04 17.32
CA ASP A 34 -32.84 1.45 18.47
C ASP A 34 -32.69 -0.06 18.39
N VAL A 35 -33.66 -0.72 17.75
CA VAL A 35 -33.63 -2.16 17.51
C VAL A 35 -32.78 -2.50 16.27
N LEU A 36 -33.01 -1.81 15.14
CA LEU A 36 -32.35 -2.12 13.86
C LEU A 36 -30.87 -1.74 13.83
N LEU A 37 -30.49 -0.70 14.58
CA LEU A 37 -29.15 -0.12 14.56
C LEU A 37 -28.53 -0.16 15.96
N SER A 38 -28.77 -1.24 16.68
CA SER A 38 -28.33 -1.45 18.06
C SER A 38 -26.80 -1.36 18.25
N GLU A 39 -26.04 -1.60 17.19
CA GLU A 39 -24.57 -1.49 17.12
C GLU A 39 -24.07 -0.02 17.07
N LEU A 40 -24.92 0.92 16.64
CA LEU A 40 -24.57 2.34 16.61
C LEU A 40 -24.79 2.99 17.98
N SER A 41 -24.00 3.99 18.33
CA SER A 41 -24.23 4.81 19.52
C SER A 41 -25.48 5.70 19.38
N GLU A 42 -26.09 6.11 20.50
CA GLU A 42 -27.23 7.04 20.49
C GLU A 42 -27.02 8.32 19.65
N PRO A 43 -25.88 9.04 19.73
CA PRO A 43 -25.66 10.21 18.90
C PRO A 43 -25.59 9.87 17.40
N GLU A 44 -25.02 8.72 17.03
CA GLU A 44 -24.99 8.26 15.64
C GLU A 44 -26.40 7.93 15.14
N ARG A 45 -27.24 7.26 15.95
CA ARG A 45 -28.64 6.97 15.58
C ARG A 45 -29.46 8.25 15.39
N LYS A 46 -29.33 9.22 16.30
CA LYS A 46 -30.02 10.52 16.18
C LYS A 46 -29.60 11.29 14.93
N SER A 47 -28.36 11.11 14.47
CA SER A 47 -27.85 11.76 13.25
C SER A 47 -28.45 11.24 11.94
N LEU A 48 -29.11 10.07 11.95
CA LEU A 48 -29.70 9.45 10.75
C LEU A 48 -31.06 10.03 10.34
N SER A 49 -31.60 10.97 11.13
CA SER A 49 -32.88 11.66 10.85
C SER A 49 -34.05 10.71 10.54
N GLY A 50 -34.05 9.50 11.10
CA GLY A 50 -35.14 8.52 10.94
C GLY A 50 -35.26 7.87 9.55
N SER A 51 -34.23 7.97 8.69
CA SER A 51 -34.25 7.30 7.39
C SER A 51 -32.92 6.64 7.02
N LEU A 52 -33.01 5.51 6.31
CA LEU A 52 -31.87 4.78 5.74
C LEU A 52 -32.08 4.65 4.24
N VAL A 53 -31.06 5.04 3.48
CA VAL A 53 -31.06 4.89 2.03
C VAL A 53 -30.24 3.68 1.64
N SER A 54 -30.84 2.78 0.86
CA SER A 54 -30.12 1.77 0.09
C SER A 54 -29.76 2.35 -1.28
N ALA A 55 -28.53 2.15 -1.72
CA ALA A 55 -28.06 2.62 -3.02
C ALA A 55 -27.08 1.62 -3.64
N PHE A 56 -27.08 1.55 -4.97
CA PHE A 56 -25.97 0.96 -5.73
C PHE A 56 -24.96 2.05 -6.05
N ILE A 57 -23.69 1.76 -5.79
CA ILE A 57 -22.57 2.62 -6.19
C ILE A 57 -21.90 1.97 -7.40
N ARG A 58 -21.88 2.68 -8.53
CA ARG A 58 -21.08 2.31 -9.70
C ARG A 58 -19.95 3.32 -9.81
N ALA A 59 -18.71 2.84 -9.84
CA ALA A 59 -17.56 3.70 -10.00
C ALA A 59 -16.41 2.91 -10.65
N LYS A 60 -15.57 3.60 -11.42
CA LYS A 60 -14.42 3.02 -12.11
C LYS A 60 -13.13 3.55 -11.50
N LYS A 61 -12.23 2.67 -11.08
CA LYS A 61 -10.85 3.08 -10.79
C LYS A 61 -10.07 3.14 -12.10
N PRO A 62 -9.39 4.26 -12.44
CA PRO A 62 -8.52 4.30 -13.60
C PRO A 62 -7.44 3.23 -13.46
N THR A 63 -7.40 2.29 -14.42
CA THR A 63 -6.42 1.19 -14.45
C THR A 63 -5.44 1.32 -15.60
N ASP A 64 -5.50 2.44 -16.33
CA ASP A 64 -4.57 2.68 -17.43
C ASP A 64 -3.15 2.68 -16.88
N LYS A 65 -2.31 1.86 -17.49
CA LYS A 65 -0.92 1.71 -17.07
C LYS A 65 -0.19 3.02 -17.31
N LEU A 66 0.48 3.49 -16.27
CA LEU A 66 1.42 4.59 -16.37
C LEU A 66 2.76 4.08 -16.91
N VAL A 67 3.41 4.90 -17.72
CA VAL A 67 4.66 4.61 -18.41
C VAL A 67 5.80 5.34 -17.70
N VAL A 68 6.87 4.60 -17.37
CA VAL A 68 8.09 5.16 -16.79
C VAL A 68 8.72 6.14 -17.78
N ASP A 69 9.27 7.24 -17.28
CA ASP A 69 9.89 8.35 -18.03
C ASP A 69 8.94 9.14 -18.94
N THR A 70 7.65 8.81 -18.93
CA THR A 70 6.59 9.61 -19.58
C THR A 70 5.64 10.20 -18.54
N ASP A 71 5.08 9.36 -17.66
CA ASP A 71 4.11 9.79 -16.65
C ASP A 71 4.73 9.95 -15.26
N TYR A 72 5.81 9.22 -14.97
CA TYR A 72 6.55 9.26 -13.71
C TYR A 72 7.99 8.77 -13.92
N THR A 73 8.89 9.16 -13.04
CA THR A 73 10.28 8.69 -13.05
C THR A 73 10.57 7.81 -11.84
N ILE A 74 11.56 6.92 -11.96
CA ILE A 74 12.08 6.15 -10.82
C ILE A 74 13.52 6.57 -10.55
N ARG A 75 13.79 6.98 -9.31
CA ARG A 75 15.11 7.44 -8.88
C ARG A 75 15.42 7.05 -7.44
N THR A 76 16.68 7.15 -7.05
CA THR A 76 17.08 7.07 -5.64
C THR A 76 16.46 8.24 -4.87
N ALA A 77 16.02 7.95 -3.64
CA ALA A 77 15.48 8.94 -2.72
C ALA A 77 16.55 9.95 -2.28
N ARG A 78 16.10 11.15 -1.95
CA ARG A 78 16.90 12.30 -1.50
C ARG A 78 16.31 12.82 -0.19
N GLU A 79 17.09 13.59 0.58
CA GLU A 79 16.63 14.17 1.86
C GLU A 79 15.33 14.97 1.74
N SER A 80 15.12 15.66 0.60
CA SER A 80 13.90 16.41 0.32
C SER A 80 12.64 15.53 0.24
N ASP A 81 12.79 14.24 -0.07
CA ASP A 81 11.68 13.30 -0.24
C ASP A 81 11.21 12.71 1.09
N LEU A 82 12.00 12.86 2.16
CA LEU A 82 11.80 12.11 3.40
C LEU A 82 10.40 12.33 3.99
N SER A 83 9.93 13.58 4.02
CA SER A 83 8.59 13.88 4.54
C SER A 83 7.48 13.22 3.72
N ALA A 84 7.66 13.12 2.40
CA ALA A 84 6.68 12.48 1.53
C ALA A 84 6.71 10.95 1.66
N ILE A 85 7.90 10.37 1.82
CA ILE A 85 8.09 8.94 2.08
C ILE A 85 7.46 8.55 3.42
N ASP A 86 7.76 9.30 4.50
CA ASP A 86 7.21 9.07 5.84
C ASP A 86 5.68 9.07 5.82
N LYS A 87 5.09 10.06 5.15
CA LYS A 87 3.65 10.15 4.96
C LYS A 87 3.10 8.96 4.18
N LEU A 88 3.69 8.61 3.05
CA LEU A 88 3.22 7.52 2.19
C LEU A 88 3.28 6.15 2.89
N LEU A 89 4.33 5.91 3.69
CA LEU A 89 4.47 4.70 4.50
C LEU A 89 3.41 4.67 5.61
N SER A 90 3.24 5.77 6.34
CA SER A 90 2.25 5.89 7.41
C SER A 90 0.82 5.68 6.88
N ASP A 91 0.46 6.33 5.78
CA ASP A 91 -0.85 6.17 5.11
C ASP A 91 -1.07 4.73 4.60
N SER A 92 0.01 3.97 4.39
CA SER A 92 -0.03 2.55 4.00
C SER A 92 0.07 1.58 5.20
N GLY A 93 0.09 2.09 6.44
CA GLY A 93 0.21 1.29 7.66
C GLY A 93 1.58 0.64 7.83
N LEU A 94 2.62 1.21 7.23
CA LEU A 94 4.00 0.72 7.29
C LEU A 94 4.85 1.60 8.23
N THR A 95 5.87 0.98 8.83
CA THR A 95 6.86 1.71 9.63
C THR A 95 7.82 2.50 8.76
N ASN A 96 8.19 3.69 9.22
CA ASN A 96 9.24 4.52 8.64
C ASN A 96 10.59 4.40 9.38
N VAL A 97 10.69 3.52 10.38
CA VAL A 97 11.94 3.31 11.13
C VAL A 97 13.04 2.82 10.20
N GLY A 98 14.20 3.48 10.27
CA GLY A 98 15.38 3.16 9.46
C GLY A 98 15.40 3.79 8.08
N VAL A 99 14.35 4.50 7.66
CA VAL A 99 14.26 5.12 6.33
C VAL A 99 15.26 6.27 6.20
N ARG A 100 15.31 7.20 7.18
CA ARG A 100 16.22 8.35 7.15
C ARG A 100 17.68 7.90 7.13
N GLU A 101 18.03 6.94 7.98
CA GLU A 101 19.39 6.45 8.13
C GLU A 101 19.89 5.69 6.89
N ASN A 102 18.97 5.12 6.10
CA ASN A 102 19.28 4.32 4.92
C ASN A 102 18.68 4.91 3.64
N LEU A 103 18.46 6.23 3.58
CA LEU A 103 17.68 6.84 2.50
C LEU A 103 18.25 6.56 1.09
N SER A 104 19.57 6.44 0.96
CA SER A 104 20.23 6.07 -0.31
C SER A 104 19.86 4.67 -0.82
N ASN A 105 19.30 3.82 0.04
CA ASN A 105 18.84 2.48 -0.28
C ASN A 105 17.37 2.43 -0.70
N PHE A 106 16.70 3.58 -0.79
CA PHE A 106 15.31 3.68 -1.21
C PHE A 106 15.20 4.21 -2.64
N LEU A 107 14.33 3.59 -3.42
CA LEU A 107 13.86 4.10 -4.69
C LEU A 107 12.49 4.74 -4.49
N VAL A 108 12.26 5.86 -5.15
CA VAL A 108 10.98 6.54 -5.23
C VAL A 108 10.47 6.56 -6.66
N ALA A 109 9.16 6.48 -6.82
CA ALA A 109 8.46 6.84 -8.04
C ALA A 109 7.89 8.25 -7.87
N GLU A 110 8.26 9.15 -8.78
CA GLU A 110 7.97 10.57 -8.72
C GLU A 110 7.16 11.02 -9.95
N CYS A 111 6.05 11.70 -9.70
CA CYS A 111 5.28 12.44 -10.71
C CYS A 111 5.41 13.95 -10.39
N GLU A 112 4.33 14.57 -9.92
CA GLU A 112 4.35 15.88 -9.22
C GLU A 112 4.79 15.71 -7.76
N ASP A 113 4.41 14.59 -7.14
CA ASP A 113 4.77 14.18 -5.78
C ASP A 113 5.40 12.78 -5.77
N ILE A 114 5.89 12.35 -4.60
CA ILE A 114 6.32 10.97 -4.37
C ILE A 114 5.09 10.07 -4.27
N VAL A 115 4.87 9.25 -5.30
CA VAL A 115 3.70 8.38 -5.44
C VAL A 115 4.00 6.92 -5.14
N GLY A 116 5.27 6.57 -4.97
CA GLY A 116 5.69 5.22 -4.67
C GLY A 116 7.07 5.18 -4.02
N VAL A 117 7.30 4.18 -3.18
CA VAL A 117 8.59 3.95 -2.52
C VAL A 117 8.83 2.46 -2.34
N ILE A 118 10.10 2.05 -2.41
CA ILE A 118 10.57 0.72 -2.03
C ILE A 118 12.02 0.82 -1.53
N GLY A 119 12.35 0.09 -0.45
CA GLY A 119 13.70 -0.02 0.07
C GLY A 119 14.38 -1.31 -0.36
N ILE A 120 15.69 -1.26 -0.60
CA ILE A 120 16.55 -2.42 -0.90
C ILE A 120 17.80 -2.40 -0.02
N GLU A 121 17.95 -3.39 0.84
CA GLU A 121 19.11 -3.51 1.74
C GLU A 121 19.99 -4.69 1.33
N PHE A 122 21.30 -4.48 1.31
CA PHE A 122 22.28 -5.47 0.89
C PHE A 122 22.97 -6.07 2.12
N ALA A 123 23.09 -7.40 2.16
CA ALA A 123 24.01 -8.07 3.08
C ALA A 123 24.48 -9.41 2.49
N GLY A 124 25.79 -9.65 2.56
CA GLY A 124 26.43 -10.82 1.95
C GLY A 124 26.10 -10.92 0.45
N HIS A 125 25.58 -12.07 0.03
CA HIS A 125 25.15 -12.32 -1.35
C HIS A 125 23.65 -12.13 -1.59
N GLY A 126 22.91 -11.57 -0.64
CA GLY A 126 21.47 -11.38 -0.74
C GLY A 126 21.02 -9.94 -0.60
N VAL A 127 19.76 -9.70 -0.96
CA VAL A 127 19.07 -8.43 -0.73
C VAL A 127 17.75 -8.61 0.02
N MET A 128 17.37 -7.62 0.82
CA MET A 128 16.06 -7.53 1.45
C MET A 128 15.27 -6.38 0.82
N LEU A 129 14.11 -6.67 0.26
CA LEU A 129 13.15 -5.64 -0.16
C LEU A 129 12.20 -5.32 0.98
N ARG A 130 12.00 -4.03 1.26
CA ARG A 130 11.19 -3.55 2.38
C ARG A 130 10.38 -2.30 2.04
N SER A 131 9.45 -1.97 2.94
CA SER A 131 8.75 -0.68 2.96
C SER A 131 8.16 -0.29 1.60
N MET A 132 7.58 -1.25 0.88
CA MET A 132 6.99 -0.99 -0.42
C MET A 132 5.59 -0.38 -0.28
N ALA A 133 5.40 0.84 -0.75
CA ALA A 133 4.13 1.55 -0.73
C ALA A 133 3.88 2.32 -2.02
N ILE A 134 2.62 2.34 -2.46
CA ILE A 134 2.16 3.14 -3.61
C ILE A 134 0.94 3.93 -3.16
N SER A 135 0.87 5.20 -3.56
CA SER A 135 -0.27 6.09 -3.33
C SER A 135 -1.57 5.40 -3.75
N GLN A 136 -2.59 5.46 -2.89
CA GLN A 136 -3.81 4.68 -3.03
C GLN A 136 -4.49 4.93 -4.38
N GLU A 137 -4.48 6.17 -4.85
CA GLU A 137 -5.10 6.61 -6.11
C GLU A 137 -4.42 5.97 -7.34
N LEU A 138 -3.11 5.75 -7.26
CA LEU A 138 -2.29 5.25 -8.38
C LEU A 138 -1.97 3.76 -8.31
N ARG A 139 -2.50 3.04 -7.31
CA ARG A 139 -2.41 1.58 -7.23
C ARG A 139 -3.04 0.92 -8.46
N LYS A 140 -2.51 -0.25 -8.84
CA LYS A 140 -2.92 -1.05 -10.03
C LYS A 140 -2.64 -0.39 -11.39
N ARG A 141 -1.83 0.68 -11.43
CA ARG A 141 -1.41 1.35 -12.68
C ARG A 141 0.03 1.04 -13.12
N GLY A 142 0.67 0.03 -12.52
CA GLY A 142 2.00 -0.44 -12.95
C GLY A 142 3.20 0.07 -12.14
N ILE A 143 3.07 1.17 -11.39
CA ILE A 143 4.19 1.77 -10.61
C ILE A 143 4.87 0.77 -9.69
N GLY A 144 4.10 0.02 -8.90
CA GLY A 144 4.69 -0.98 -7.99
C GLY A 144 5.46 -2.08 -8.73
N ALA A 145 5.03 -2.47 -9.93
CA ALA A 145 5.78 -3.44 -10.71
C ALA A 145 7.10 -2.85 -11.23
N ALA A 146 7.08 -1.59 -11.66
CA ALA A 146 8.27 -0.89 -12.14
C ALA A 146 9.30 -0.67 -11.02
N LEU A 147 8.88 -0.21 -9.85
CA LEU A 147 9.76 -0.07 -8.68
C LEU A 147 10.39 -1.42 -8.29
N PHE A 148 9.58 -2.47 -8.23
CA PHE A 148 10.05 -3.80 -7.88
C PHE A 148 11.06 -4.34 -8.90
N ASN A 149 10.76 -4.22 -10.20
CA ASN A 149 11.70 -4.59 -11.27
C ASN A 149 13.02 -3.84 -11.13
N ARG A 150 12.97 -2.52 -10.87
CA ARG A 150 14.17 -1.71 -10.70
C ARG A 150 15.02 -2.17 -9.52
N CYS A 151 14.42 -2.56 -8.40
CA CYS A 151 15.15 -3.16 -7.29
C CYS A 151 15.83 -4.48 -7.68
N LEU A 152 15.14 -5.37 -8.39
CA LEU A 152 15.73 -6.64 -8.84
C LEU A 152 16.87 -6.43 -9.84
N GLU A 153 16.76 -5.44 -10.73
CA GLU A 153 17.85 -5.03 -11.63
C GLU A 153 19.08 -4.57 -10.86
N ILE A 154 18.91 -3.68 -9.86
CA ILE A 154 20.01 -3.20 -9.02
C ILE A 154 20.63 -4.38 -8.24
N ALA A 155 19.81 -5.28 -7.69
CA ALA A 155 20.29 -6.46 -6.98
C ALA A 155 21.16 -7.36 -7.86
N ARG A 156 20.70 -7.65 -9.08
CA ARG A 156 21.47 -8.44 -10.05
C ARG A 156 22.77 -7.75 -10.45
N ALA A 157 22.72 -6.44 -10.71
CA ALA A 157 23.90 -5.66 -11.08
C ALA A 157 24.95 -5.63 -9.94
N ALA A 158 24.51 -5.70 -8.69
CA ALA A 158 25.37 -5.81 -7.51
C ALA A 158 25.89 -7.23 -7.25
N GLY A 159 25.50 -8.23 -8.06
CA GLY A 159 25.94 -9.62 -7.92
C GLY A 159 25.23 -10.41 -6.81
N SER A 160 24.08 -9.93 -6.34
CA SER A 160 23.24 -10.66 -5.39
C SER A 160 22.63 -11.90 -6.06
N LYS A 161 22.61 -13.02 -5.33
CA LYS A 161 22.08 -14.31 -5.77
C LYS A 161 20.64 -14.52 -5.35
N ASP A 162 20.24 -13.91 -4.24
CA ASP A 162 18.94 -14.11 -3.64
C ASP A 162 18.30 -12.77 -3.24
N ALA A 163 17.00 -12.66 -3.43
CA ALA A 163 16.18 -11.56 -2.94
C ALA A 163 15.15 -12.09 -1.94
N TYR A 164 14.98 -11.37 -0.84
CA TYR A 164 14.09 -11.72 0.25
C TYR A 164 13.11 -10.58 0.53
N LEU A 165 11.93 -10.93 1.01
CA LEU A 165 10.99 -9.96 1.57
C LEU A 165 10.08 -10.61 2.61
N LEU A 166 9.58 -9.79 3.52
CA LEU A 166 8.58 -10.19 4.50
C LEU A 166 7.26 -9.51 4.14
N THR A 167 6.17 -10.27 4.10
CA THR A 167 4.88 -9.72 3.73
C THR A 167 3.70 -10.39 4.42
N ASN A 168 2.68 -9.57 4.71
CA ASN A 168 1.36 -10.03 5.16
C ASN A 168 0.32 -9.97 4.05
N THR A 169 0.52 -9.11 3.05
CA THR A 169 -0.52 -8.74 2.07
C THR A 169 -0.08 -8.83 0.62
N ALA A 170 1.23 -8.95 0.35
CA ALA A 170 1.81 -8.90 -0.99
C ALA A 170 2.26 -10.26 -1.54
N GLU A 171 1.94 -11.38 -0.88
CA GLU A 171 2.34 -12.72 -1.35
C GLU A 171 1.91 -12.96 -2.81
N LYS A 172 0.62 -12.80 -3.11
CA LYS A 172 0.08 -12.97 -4.48
C LYS A 172 0.70 -11.98 -5.48
N PHE A 173 1.13 -10.82 -5.01
CA PHE A 173 1.77 -9.82 -5.84
C PHE A 173 3.18 -10.25 -6.24
N VAL A 174 3.97 -10.83 -5.33
CA VAL A 174 5.38 -11.16 -5.56
C VAL A 174 5.59 -12.50 -6.28
N VAL A 175 4.65 -13.43 -6.15
CA VAL A 175 4.71 -14.76 -6.80
C VAL A 175 4.89 -14.68 -8.32
N ARG A 176 4.36 -13.63 -8.98
CA ARG A 176 4.54 -13.44 -10.44
C ARG A 176 5.99 -13.21 -10.87
N TRP A 177 6.88 -12.87 -9.94
CA TRP A 177 8.31 -12.77 -10.17
C TRP A 177 9.07 -14.06 -9.83
N GLY A 178 8.38 -15.11 -9.40
CA GLY A 178 9.01 -16.36 -8.98
C GLY A 178 9.33 -16.43 -7.48
N PHE A 179 8.88 -15.46 -6.69
CA PHE A 179 9.00 -15.54 -5.24
C PHE A 179 8.21 -16.75 -4.70
N HIS A 180 8.85 -17.54 -3.85
CA HIS A 180 8.24 -18.66 -3.14
C HIS A 180 8.39 -18.48 -1.63
N LYS A 181 7.49 -19.12 -0.88
CA LYS A 181 7.53 -19.10 0.58
C LYS A 181 8.73 -19.89 1.10
N ILE A 182 9.38 -19.34 2.12
CA ILE A 182 10.45 -19.97 2.89
C ILE A 182 10.17 -19.85 4.39
N GLN A 183 10.87 -20.63 5.20
CA GLN A 183 10.93 -20.43 6.64
C GLN A 183 11.80 -19.21 6.98
N ARG A 184 11.50 -18.53 8.08
CA ARG A 184 12.29 -17.36 8.51
C ARG A 184 13.75 -17.69 8.80
N SER A 185 14.04 -18.93 9.22
CA SER A 185 15.39 -19.46 9.44
C SER A 185 16.22 -19.60 8.16
N GLU A 186 15.60 -19.57 6.99
CA GLU A 186 16.29 -19.63 5.69
C GLU A 186 16.77 -18.25 5.21
N ILE A 187 16.34 -17.17 5.87
CA ILE A 187 16.85 -15.83 5.59
C ILE A 187 18.23 -15.70 6.26
N PRO A 188 19.28 -15.27 5.53
CA PRO A 188 20.58 -14.99 6.12
C PRO A 188 20.48 -14.06 7.34
N ASN A 189 21.11 -14.45 8.46
CA ASN A 189 21.07 -13.67 9.71
C ASN A 189 21.57 -12.24 9.53
N GLU A 190 22.56 -12.03 8.66
CA GLU A 190 23.10 -10.72 8.30
C GLU A 190 22.02 -9.80 7.70
N LEU A 191 21.11 -10.34 6.87
CA LEU A 191 19.98 -9.59 6.35
C LEU A 191 18.95 -9.30 7.44
N ILE A 192 18.65 -10.25 8.33
CA ILE A 192 17.68 -10.02 9.43
C ILE A 192 18.17 -8.92 10.37
N GLN A 193 19.46 -8.89 10.68
CA GLN A 193 20.06 -7.91 11.60
C GLN A 193 20.20 -6.53 10.97
N SER A 194 20.69 -6.45 9.73
CA SER A 194 20.88 -5.17 9.02
C SER A 194 19.56 -4.48 8.72
N SER A 195 18.52 -5.25 8.40
CA SER A 195 17.25 -4.69 7.94
C SER A 195 16.33 -4.13 9.02
N MET A 196 16.77 -4.09 10.28
CA MET A 196 15.94 -3.70 11.43
C MET A 196 14.64 -4.53 11.56
N LEU A 197 14.47 -5.61 10.79
CA LEU A 197 13.23 -6.41 10.68
C LEU A 197 12.90 -7.18 11.95
N ASN A 198 13.91 -7.42 12.81
CA ASN A 198 13.72 -8.21 14.01
C ASN A 198 12.80 -7.54 15.05
N ASN A 199 12.70 -6.20 15.01
CA ASN A 199 11.94 -5.44 16.03
C ASN A 199 10.56 -4.96 15.55
N PHE A 200 10.29 -4.94 14.24
CA PHE A 200 9.11 -4.26 13.69
C PHE A 200 8.23 -5.12 12.79
N CYS A 201 8.70 -6.30 12.38
CA CYS A 201 7.90 -7.22 11.58
C CYS A 201 7.36 -8.35 12.45
N PRO A 202 6.02 -8.52 12.56
CA PRO A 202 5.43 -9.61 13.32
C PRO A 202 6.01 -10.95 12.89
N THR A 203 6.22 -11.86 13.86
CA THR A 203 6.63 -13.24 13.59
C THR A 203 5.66 -14.00 12.68
N SER A 204 4.42 -13.52 12.54
CA SER A 204 3.39 -14.06 11.65
C SER A 204 3.58 -13.71 10.16
N SER A 205 4.56 -12.87 9.81
CA SER A 205 4.75 -12.44 8.42
C SER A 205 5.31 -13.56 7.55
N SER A 206 4.75 -13.72 6.36
CA SER A 206 5.26 -14.69 5.39
C SER A 206 6.61 -14.23 4.86
N CYS A 207 7.61 -15.12 4.92
CA CYS A 207 8.94 -14.91 4.37
C CYS A 207 8.95 -15.45 2.94
N MET A 208 9.43 -14.65 2.00
CA MET A 208 9.46 -14.99 0.58
C MET A 208 10.89 -14.87 0.05
N LYS A 209 11.31 -15.80 -0.82
CA LYS A 209 12.62 -15.84 -1.49
C LYS A 209 12.44 -15.86 -3.01
N LEU A 210 13.31 -15.14 -3.72
CA LEU A 210 13.55 -15.27 -5.16
C LEU A 210 15.03 -15.50 -5.40
N GLU A 211 15.35 -16.45 -6.28
CA GLU A 211 16.69 -16.62 -6.83
C GLU A 211 16.82 -15.70 -8.04
N LEU A 212 17.86 -14.86 -8.06
CA LEU A 212 17.99 -13.71 -8.97
C LEU A 212 18.59 -14.06 -10.33
#